data_AF-A0A9P9P7B0-F1
#
_entry.id   AF-A0A9P9P7B0-F1
#
_cell.length_a   1.000
_cell.length_b   1.000
_cell.length_c   1.000
_cell.angle_alpha   90.00
_cell.angle_beta   90.00
_cell.angle_gamma   90.00
#
_symmetry.space_group_name_H-M   'P 1'
#
loop_
_entity.id
_entity.type
_entity.pdbx_description
1 polymer ?
#
loop_
_entity_poly.entity_id
_entity_poly.type
_entity_poly.pdbx_seq_one_letter_code
_entity_poly.pdbx_strand_id
1 'polypeptide(L)'
;MAATLGNRPPSAYPDPTSINLNRLLSRLEHIVLVDASPQLRKSGYERARVSANIEHARTLLLNLEHSASTIPSKSKKSALQADLQQKRELIKQLNQRIYELNQLDDTASEGSVDSDDSDEDQYPSYAPRIQAEAGRDVSTSSEGNEALLNAAENFTSSIRRRGKAESAQGAQTVSGNSLFPSKSSTTSGDTSLPQTEALLAHHSDEQDSLTTSLLEMAKQLKQQSVHFGQTLEGDKGILDRAVSGLDKNQLGMDAASRRMGTLRKMTEGKGWLARLKLYGMIFGLWLVAFLIVFVGPKIRF
;
A
#
# COMPACT_ATOMS: atom_id res chain seq x y z
N MET A 1 -46.59 -15.52 20.29
CA MET A 1 -45.41 -14.77 20.76
C MET A 1 -44.22 -15.71 20.72
N ALA A 2 -43.46 -15.72 19.62
CA ALA A 2 -42.33 -16.62 19.42
C ALA A 2 -41.03 -15.82 19.51
N ALA A 3 -40.21 -16.13 20.52
CA ALA A 3 -38.92 -15.52 20.77
C ALA A 3 -37.88 -16.11 19.80
N THR A 4 -37.33 -15.28 18.92
CA THR A 4 -36.19 -15.64 18.06
C THR A 4 -34.89 -15.48 18.86
N LEU A 5 -34.41 -16.58 19.44
CA LEU A 5 -33.05 -16.68 19.97
C LEU A 5 -32.06 -16.68 18.79
N GLY A 6 -31.44 -15.52 18.55
CA GLY A 6 -30.35 -15.37 17.60
C GLY A 6 -29.11 -16.10 18.07
N ASN A 7 -28.95 -17.34 17.64
CA ASN A 7 -27.76 -18.15 17.88
C ASN A 7 -26.63 -17.70 16.93
N ARG A 8 -25.85 -16.68 17.34
CA ARG A 8 -24.60 -16.30 16.66
C ARG A 8 -23.50 -17.28 17.07
N PRO A 9 -22.90 -18.07 16.15
CA PRO A 9 -21.80 -18.95 16.52
C PRO A 9 -20.61 -18.13 17.03
N PRO A 10 -19.88 -18.62 18.06
CA PRO A 10 -18.66 -17.96 18.51
C PRO A 10 -17.63 -18.03 17.38
N SER A 11 -17.24 -16.88 16.84
CA SER A 11 -16.10 -16.78 15.92
C SER A 11 -14.85 -17.18 16.69
N ALA A 12 -14.47 -18.46 16.58
CA ALA A 12 -13.22 -19.01 17.13
C ALA A 12 -11.98 -18.58 16.33
N TYR A 13 -12.16 -17.72 15.30
CA TYR A 13 -11.09 -17.20 14.48
C TYR A 13 -10.59 -15.85 15.03
N PRO A 14 -9.27 -15.69 15.21
CA PRO A 14 -8.69 -14.39 15.56
C PRO A 14 -8.98 -13.37 14.44
N ASP A 15 -9.43 -12.19 14.84
CA ASP A 15 -9.78 -11.09 13.93
C ASP A 15 -8.56 -10.75 13.04
N PRO A 16 -8.65 -10.81 11.70
CA PRO A 16 -7.51 -10.61 10.81
C PRO A 16 -6.84 -9.25 11.00
N THR A 17 -7.61 -8.24 11.43
CA THR A 17 -7.12 -6.90 11.77
C THR A 17 -6.14 -6.93 12.95
N SER A 18 -6.35 -7.79 13.95
CA SER A 18 -5.46 -7.97 15.11
C SER A 18 -4.12 -8.60 14.74
N ILE A 19 -4.15 -9.57 13.81
CA ILE A 19 -2.95 -10.26 13.31
C ILE A 19 -2.11 -9.31 12.46
N ASN A 20 -2.77 -8.56 11.56
CA ASN A 20 -2.10 -7.57 10.72
C ASN A 20 -1.45 -6.47 11.55
N LEU A 21 -2.16 -5.96 12.57
CA LEU A 21 -1.61 -4.98 13.49
C LEU A 21 -0.40 -5.52 14.27
N ASN A 22 -0.48 -6.75 14.81
CA ASN A 22 0.66 -7.37 15.51
C ASN A 22 1.91 -7.53 14.62
N ARG A 23 1.73 -8.00 13.38
CA ARG A 23 2.85 -8.11 12.41
C ARG A 23 3.44 -6.75 12.06
N LEU A 24 2.58 -5.76 11.84
CA LEU A 24 2.99 -4.41 11.50
C LEU A 24 3.75 -3.76 12.66
N LEU A 25 3.25 -3.89 13.91
CA LEU A 25 3.93 -3.38 15.10
C LEU A 25 5.26 -4.09 15.36
N SER A 26 5.32 -5.42 15.24
CA SER A 26 6.59 -6.16 15.40
C SER A 26 7.64 -5.74 14.37
N ARG A 27 7.23 -5.53 13.11
CA ARG A 27 8.13 -5.02 12.06
C ARG A 27 8.59 -3.60 12.35
N LEU A 28 7.68 -2.73 12.78
CA LEU A 28 7.97 -1.35 13.14
C LEU A 28 8.89 -1.26 14.36
N GLU A 29 8.66 -2.07 15.39
CA GLU A 29 9.52 -2.21 16.56
C GLU A 29 10.92 -2.65 16.15
N HIS A 30 11.03 -3.66 15.29
CA HIS A 30 12.33 -4.13 14.82
C HIS A 30 13.08 -3.04 14.02
N ILE A 31 12.39 -2.30 13.14
CA ILE A 31 12.97 -1.26 12.27
C ILE A 31 13.30 0.04 13.02
N VAL A 32 12.57 0.36 14.09
CA VAL A 32 12.70 1.65 14.79
C VAL A 32 13.44 1.54 16.12
N LEU A 33 13.19 0.47 16.88
CA LEU A 33 13.71 0.28 18.25
C LEU A 33 14.92 -0.66 18.29
N VAL A 34 14.88 -1.79 17.58
CA VAL A 34 15.95 -2.82 17.66
C VAL A 34 17.09 -2.52 16.70
N ASP A 35 16.77 -2.26 15.44
CA ASP A 35 17.73 -1.91 14.40
C ASP A 35 17.44 -0.49 13.95
N ALA A 36 17.84 0.50 14.77
CA ALA A 36 17.79 1.91 14.42
C ALA A 36 18.74 2.15 13.24
N SER A 37 18.33 1.69 12.07
CA SER A 37 19.20 1.52 10.93
C SER A 37 19.79 2.88 10.58
N PRO A 38 21.10 2.95 10.28
CA PRO A 38 21.74 4.21 9.89
C PRO A 38 21.07 4.82 8.64
N GLN A 39 20.29 4.03 7.90
CA GLN A 39 19.48 4.47 6.76
C GLN A 39 18.26 5.28 7.20
N LEU A 40 17.59 4.93 8.31
CA LEU A 40 16.49 5.72 8.86
C LEU A 40 16.98 7.08 9.40
N ARG A 41 18.25 7.14 9.84
CA ARG A 41 18.89 8.41 10.23
C ARG A 41 19.27 9.29 9.04
N LYS A 42 19.61 8.70 7.90
CA LYS A 42 20.14 9.41 6.71
C LYS A 42 19.09 9.74 5.66
N SER A 43 17.98 9.01 5.61
CA SER A 43 16.95 9.14 4.58
C SER A 43 15.65 9.63 5.19
N GLY A 44 15.33 10.91 4.98
CA GLY A 44 14.03 11.50 5.37
C GLY A 44 12.84 10.81 4.69
N TYR A 45 13.03 10.24 3.50
CA TYR A 45 12.01 9.44 2.82
C TYR A 45 11.62 8.18 3.61
N GLU A 46 12.60 7.46 4.16
CA GLU A 46 12.30 6.28 4.99
C GLU A 46 11.64 6.69 6.32
N ARG A 47 11.99 7.85 6.89
CA ARG A 47 11.28 8.42 8.06
C ARG A 47 9.81 8.72 7.75
N ALA A 48 9.52 9.32 6.59
CA ALA A 48 8.16 9.60 6.14
C ALA A 48 7.36 8.30 5.83
N ARG A 49 8.02 7.28 5.29
CA ARG A 49 7.41 5.97 5.06
C ARG A 49 7.05 5.29 6.38
N VAL A 50 7.95 5.35 7.36
CA VAL A 50 7.72 4.79 8.69
C VAL A 50 6.63 5.57 9.43
N SER A 51 6.58 6.90 9.33
CA SER A 51 5.49 7.69 9.93
C SER A 51 4.12 7.34 9.34
N ALA A 52 4.01 7.18 8.02
CA ALA A 52 2.77 6.74 7.37
C ALA A 52 2.34 5.33 7.83
N ASN A 53 3.29 4.40 8.00
CA ASN A 53 3.00 3.07 8.54
C ASN A 53 2.51 3.13 10.01
N ILE A 54 3.04 4.05 10.81
CA ILE A 54 2.60 4.26 12.19
C ILE A 54 1.18 4.86 12.22
N GLU A 55 0.84 5.77 11.31
CA GLU A 55 -0.51 6.31 11.18
C GLU A 55 -1.52 5.23 10.78
N HIS A 56 -1.16 4.37 9.83
CA HIS A 56 -1.97 3.20 9.48
C HIS A 56 -2.12 2.22 10.66
N ALA A 57 -1.09 2.05 11.50
CA ALA A 57 -1.20 1.28 12.73
C ALA A 57 -2.25 1.87 13.69
N ARG A 58 -2.30 3.21 13.82
CA ARG A 58 -3.29 3.90 14.68
C ARG A 58 -4.71 3.72 14.18
N THR A 59 -4.94 3.80 12.86
CA THR A 59 -6.29 3.60 12.29
C THR A 59 -6.77 2.16 12.51
N LEU A 60 -5.88 1.17 12.32
CA LEU A 60 -6.18 -0.23 12.64
C LEU A 60 -6.49 -0.45 14.12
N LEU A 61 -5.76 0.23 15.01
CA LEU A 61 -5.99 0.15 16.46
C LEU A 61 -7.37 0.72 16.84
N LEU A 62 -7.76 1.86 16.28
CA LEU A 62 -9.08 2.45 16.51
C LEU A 62 -10.21 1.53 16.01
N ASN A 63 -10.03 0.90 14.85
CA ASN A 63 -10.98 -0.07 14.31
C ASN A 63 -11.12 -1.31 15.21
N LEU A 64 -10.00 -1.78 15.75
CA LEU A 64 -9.99 -2.89 16.72
C LEU A 64 -10.65 -2.52 18.04
N GLU A 65 -10.48 -1.29 18.52
CA GLU A 65 -11.15 -0.82 19.72
C GLU A 65 -12.65 -0.69 19.55
N HIS A 66 -13.08 -0.14 18.41
CA HIS A 66 -14.48 -0.08 18.06
C HIS A 66 -15.07 -1.50 17.98
N SER A 67 -14.38 -2.42 17.32
CA SER A 67 -14.79 -3.83 17.21
C SER A 67 -14.82 -4.54 18.57
N ALA A 68 -13.80 -4.32 19.41
CA ALA A 68 -13.72 -4.89 20.76
C ALA A 68 -14.80 -4.32 21.70
N SER A 69 -15.24 -3.07 21.50
CA SER A 69 -16.31 -2.44 22.28
C SER A 69 -17.68 -3.12 22.09
N THR A 70 -17.89 -3.75 20.93
CA THR A 70 -19.12 -4.47 20.59
C THR A 70 -19.19 -5.89 21.19
N ILE A 71 -18.13 -6.37 21.85
CA ILE A 71 -18.06 -7.71 22.43
C ILE A 71 -18.72 -7.72 23.84
N PRO A 72 -19.71 -8.60 24.10
CA PRO A 72 -20.49 -8.59 25.34
C PRO A 72 -19.78 -9.23 26.55
N SER A 73 -18.69 -9.97 26.35
CA SER A 73 -18.00 -10.69 27.44
C SER A 73 -17.03 -9.78 28.22
N LYS A 74 -17.33 -9.49 29.49
CA LYS A 74 -16.52 -8.60 30.37
C LYS A 74 -15.06 -9.04 30.54
N SER A 75 -14.80 -10.33 30.72
CA SER A 75 -13.44 -10.86 30.93
C SER A 75 -12.57 -10.77 29.66
N LYS A 76 -13.10 -11.18 28.49
CA LYS A 76 -12.36 -11.03 27.23
C LYS A 76 -12.16 -9.56 26.86
N LYS A 77 -13.14 -8.70 27.20
CA LYS A 77 -13.05 -7.26 27.01
C LYS A 77 -11.88 -6.64 27.81
N SER A 78 -11.69 -7.01 29.07
CA SER A 78 -10.57 -6.46 29.85
C SER A 78 -9.21 -6.94 29.36
N ALA A 79 -9.09 -8.22 28.97
CA ALA A 79 -7.85 -8.77 28.42
C ALA A 79 -7.47 -8.11 27.08
N LEU A 80 -8.44 -7.95 26.18
CA LEU A 80 -8.23 -7.24 24.90
C LEU A 80 -7.93 -5.75 25.13
N GLN A 81 -8.56 -5.13 26.13
CA GLN A 81 -8.29 -3.73 26.46
C GLN A 81 -6.88 -3.52 27.00
N ALA A 82 -6.35 -4.45 27.82
CA ALA A 82 -4.97 -4.42 28.29
C ALA A 82 -3.96 -4.57 27.13
N ASP A 83 -4.22 -5.51 26.21
CA ASP A 83 -3.40 -5.69 24.99
C ASP A 83 -3.43 -4.44 24.09
N LEU A 84 -4.61 -3.85 23.88
CA LEU A 84 -4.75 -2.60 23.11
C LEU A 84 -4.05 -1.42 23.79
N GLN A 85 -4.06 -1.35 25.13
CA GLN A 85 -3.30 -0.35 25.88
C GLN A 85 -1.79 -0.51 25.70
N GLN A 86 -1.26 -1.73 25.79
CA GLN A 86 0.16 -2.01 25.50
C GLN A 86 0.53 -1.58 24.07
N LYS A 87 -0.32 -1.90 23.09
CA LYS A 87 -0.13 -1.48 21.69
C LYS A 87 -0.16 0.03 21.51
N ARG A 88 -1.02 0.76 22.23
CA ARG A 88 -1.03 2.23 22.24
C ARG A 88 0.28 2.79 22.79
N GLU A 89 0.80 2.22 23.87
CA GLU A 89 2.06 2.64 24.49
C GLU A 89 3.24 2.42 23.55
N LEU A 90 3.31 1.26 22.91
CA LEU A 90 4.32 0.98 21.88
C LEU A 90 4.22 2.00 20.74
N ILE A 91 3.04 2.24 20.16
CA ILE A 91 2.86 3.23 19.09
C ILE A 91 3.35 4.62 19.54
N LYS A 92 3.08 5.04 20.78
CA LYS A 92 3.57 6.31 21.31
C LYS A 92 5.10 6.34 21.36
N GLN A 93 5.73 5.29 21.86
CA GLN A 93 7.17 5.16 21.93
C GLN A 93 7.82 5.22 20.53
N LEU A 94 7.24 4.53 19.55
CA LEU A 94 7.69 4.58 18.17
C LEU A 94 7.57 5.97 17.55
N ASN A 95 6.47 6.68 17.79
CA ASN A 95 6.30 8.05 17.31
C ASN A 95 7.32 9.00 17.94
N GLN A 96 7.53 8.91 19.25
CA GLN A 96 8.52 9.72 19.96
C GLN A 96 9.92 9.50 19.37
N ARG A 97 10.28 8.24 19.09
CA ARG A 97 11.57 7.90 18.51
C ARG A 97 11.77 8.46 17.09
N ILE A 98 10.73 8.42 16.25
CA ILE A 98 10.78 9.02 14.91
C ILE A 98 10.84 10.55 14.98
N TYR A 99 10.12 11.16 15.93
CA TYR A 99 10.16 12.60 16.16
C TYR A 99 11.55 13.09 16.63
N GLU A 100 12.20 12.35 17.52
CA GLU A 100 13.61 12.57 17.89
C GLU A 100 14.53 12.44 16.67
N LEU A 101 14.30 11.43 15.83
CA LEU A 101 15.14 11.18 14.66
C LEU A 101 14.99 12.25 13.58
N ASN A 102 13.80 12.84 13.42
CA ASN A 102 13.60 13.99 12.54
C ASN A 102 14.30 15.24 13.08
N GLN A 103 14.20 15.55 14.38
CA GLN A 103 14.89 16.71 14.97
C GLN A 103 16.43 16.62 14.84
N LEU A 104 16.98 15.40 14.92
CA LEU A 104 18.43 15.17 14.74
C LEU A 104 18.90 15.36 13.29
N ASP A 105 17.99 15.31 12.31
CA ASP A 105 18.29 15.58 10.90
C ASP A 105 18.31 17.08 10.62
N ASP A 106 17.28 17.78 11.10
CA ASP A 106 17.19 19.24 10.99
C ASP A 106 18.45 19.88 11.60
N THR A 107 18.82 19.48 12.83
CA THR A 107 20.03 20.00 13.51
C THR A 107 21.37 19.62 12.87
N ALA A 108 21.45 18.53 12.10
CA ALA A 108 22.64 18.19 11.33
C ALA A 108 22.73 18.99 10.01
N SER A 109 21.60 19.47 9.49
CA SER A 109 21.52 20.34 8.31
C SER A 109 21.80 21.82 8.63
N GLU A 110 21.66 22.26 9.88
CA GLU A 110 22.01 23.62 10.35
C GLU A 110 23.54 23.87 10.46
N GLY A 111 24.38 22.88 10.12
CA GLY A 111 25.85 22.99 10.16
C GLY A 111 26.48 23.76 8.99
N SER A 112 25.69 24.28 8.05
CA SER A 112 26.17 25.16 6.97
C SER A 112 25.32 26.43 6.89
N VAL A 113 25.25 27.17 7.99
CA VAL A 113 24.94 28.61 7.95
C VAL A 113 26.20 29.35 7.51
N ASP A 114 26.51 29.27 6.21
CA ASP A 114 27.34 30.29 5.57
C ASP A 114 26.46 31.53 5.43
N SER A 115 26.70 32.45 6.35
CA SER A 115 26.14 33.78 6.35
C SER A 115 26.76 34.55 5.18
N ASP A 116 26.04 34.66 4.06
CA ASP A 116 26.22 35.82 3.19
C ASP A 116 24.88 36.46 2.84
N ASP A 117 24.97 37.78 2.96
CA ASP A 117 23.98 38.82 3.03
C ASP A 117 23.48 39.15 1.62
N SER A 118 22.17 39.15 1.37
CA SER A 118 21.49 39.95 0.33
C SER A 118 19.98 39.64 0.32
N ASP A 119 19.23 40.52 0.98
CA ASP A 119 17.79 40.68 0.77
C ASP A 119 17.51 41.05 -0.69
N GLU A 120 16.91 40.13 -1.46
CA GLU A 120 16.14 40.50 -2.63
C GLU A 120 15.04 39.45 -2.87
N ASP A 121 13.82 39.92 -3.09
CA ASP A 121 12.56 39.16 -3.12
C ASP A 121 12.57 37.94 -4.05
N GLN A 122 12.99 36.77 -3.55
CA GLN A 122 12.92 35.52 -4.29
C GLN A 122 11.54 34.87 -4.10
N TYR A 123 10.58 35.25 -4.95
CA TYR A 123 9.39 34.43 -5.18
C TYR A 123 9.85 33.01 -5.56
N PRO A 124 9.20 31.94 -5.05
CA PRO A 124 9.51 30.58 -5.48
C PRO A 124 9.22 30.47 -6.97
N SER A 125 10.28 30.36 -7.78
CA SER A 125 10.20 30.10 -9.21
C SER A 125 9.63 28.70 -9.39
N TYR A 126 8.32 28.61 -9.63
CA TYR A 126 7.71 27.40 -10.13
C TYR A 126 8.35 27.04 -11.46
N ALA A 127 8.87 25.81 -11.55
CA ALA A 127 9.47 25.28 -12.76
C ALA A 127 8.53 25.47 -13.98
N PRO A 128 9.05 25.85 -15.15
CA PRO A 128 8.23 26.08 -16.33
C PRO A 128 7.44 24.82 -16.67
N ARG A 129 6.12 25.01 -16.85
CA ARG A 129 5.17 23.97 -17.27
C ARG A 129 5.59 23.42 -18.62
N ILE A 130 6.31 22.31 -18.62
CA ILE A 130 6.51 21.50 -19.82
C ILE A 130 5.13 20.95 -20.18
N GLN A 131 4.58 21.36 -21.33
CA GLN A 131 3.40 20.75 -21.88
C GLN A 131 3.76 19.32 -22.32
N ALA A 132 3.64 18.37 -21.40
CA ALA A 132 3.64 16.97 -21.76
C ALA A 132 2.28 16.66 -22.39
N GLU A 133 2.18 16.81 -23.72
CA GLU A 133 1.08 16.25 -24.52
C GLU A 133 1.19 14.72 -24.69
N ALA A 134 1.76 14.03 -23.70
CA ALA A 134 1.68 12.59 -23.60
C ALA A 134 0.91 12.29 -22.32
N GLY A 135 -0.42 12.31 -22.43
CA GLY A 135 -1.27 11.61 -21.48
C GLY A 135 -0.73 10.19 -21.37
N ARG A 136 -0.42 9.77 -20.14
CA ARG A 136 -0.06 8.38 -19.88
C ARG A 136 -1.34 7.56 -20.06
N ASP A 137 -1.57 7.13 -21.29
CA ASP A 137 -2.58 6.14 -21.62
C ASP A 137 -2.22 4.87 -20.84
N VAL A 138 -2.94 4.64 -19.74
CA VAL A 138 -2.98 3.31 -19.12
C VAL A 138 -3.87 2.46 -20.01
N SER A 139 -3.34 2.12 -21.19
CA SER A 139 -3.85 1.04 -22.00
C SER A 139 -3.60 -0.24 -21.23
N THR A 140 -4.68 -0.88 -20.84
CA THR A 140 -4.72 -2.26 -20.38
C THR A 140 -4.36 -3.16 -21.57
N SER A 141 -3.10 -3.17 -22.00
CA SER A 141 -2.58 -4.24 -22.86
C SER A 141 -1.82 -5.24 -22.00
N SER A 142 -2.20 -6.50 -22.21
CA SER A 142 -1.70 -7.70 -21.58
C SER A 142 -0.25 -8.01 -22.00
N GLU A 143 0.68 -7.07 -21.80
CA GLU A 143 2.09 -7.16 -22.21
C GLU A 143 3.08 -6.96 -21.03
N GLY A 144 2.56 -6.87 -19.80
CA GLY A 144 3.39 -6.77 -18.58
C GLY A 144 3.82 -8.12 -17.98
N ASN A 145 3.39 -9.25 -18.56
CA ASN A 145 3.57 -10.56 -17.94
C ASN A 145 4.92 -11.23 -18.25
N GLU A 146 5.69 -10.79 -19.25
CA GLU A 146 6.97 -11.45 -19.57
C GLU A 146 8.04 -11.25 -18.50
N ALA A 147 8.09 -10.08 -17.85
CA ALA A 147 9.04 -9.84 -16.76
C ALA A 147 8.66 -10.64 -15.51
N LEU A 148 7.37 -10.79 -15.23
CA LEU A 148 6.86 -11.56 -14.10
C LEU A 148 7.01 -13.08 -14.34
N LEU A 149 6.77 -13.54 -15.57
CA LEU A 149 6.98 -14.92 -15.99
C LEU A 149 8.47 -15.29 -15.98
N ASN A 150 9.36 -14.42 -16.47
CA ASN A 150 10.80 -14.64 -16.37
C ASN A 150 11.31 -14.63 -14.91
N ALA A 151 10.73 -13.78 -14.05
CA ALA A 151 11.05 -13.80 -12.62
C ALA A 151 10.55 -15.10 -11.95
N ALA A 152 9.36 -15.57 -12.31
CA ALA A 152 8.81 -16.85 -11.83
C ALA A 152 9.59 -18.07 -12.36
N GLU A 153 10.07 -18.04 -13.60
CA GLU A 153 10.90 -19.08 -14.20
C GLU A 153 12.31 -19.15 -13.58
N ASN A 154 12.91 -18.00 -13.26
CA ASN A 154 14.17 -17.97 -12.51
C ASN A 154 13.99 -18.50 -11.08
N PHE A 155 12.84 -18.22 -10.46
CA PHE A 155 12.54 -18.73 -9.12
C PHE A 155 12.29 -20.25 -9.12
N THR A 156 11.52 -20.77 -10.08
CA THR A 156 11.24 -22.22 -10.17
C THR A 156 12.45 -23.04 -10.62
N SER A 157 13.33 -22.48 -11.47
CA SER A 157 14.60 -23.13 -11.84
C SER A 157 15.59 -23.20 -10.67
N SER A 158 15.60 -22.20 -9.78
CA SER A 158 16.41 -22.22 -8.55
C SER A 158 15.95 -23.29 -7.54
N ILE A 159 14.65 -23.58 -7.51
CA ILE A 159 14.04 -24.61 -6.63
C ILE A 159 14.24 -26.01 -7.23
N ARG A 160 14.14 -26.18 -8.56
CA ARG A 160 14.41 -27.47 -9.23
C ARG A 160 15.89 -27.88 -9.21
N ARG A 161 16.82 -26.93 -9.22
CA ARG A 161 18.27 -27.23 -9.25
C ARG A 161 18.81 -27.80 -7.93
N ARG A 162 18.02 -27.80 -6.84
CA ARG A 162 18.37 -28.46 -5.57
C ARG A 162 17.84 -29.89 -5.44
N GLY A 163 17.07 -30.39 -6.41
CA GLY A 163 16.32 -31.66 -6.28
C GLY A 163 16.67 -32.79 -7.26
N LYS A 164 17.62 -32.63 -8.18
CA LYS A 164 17.94 -33.68 -9.17
C LYS A 164 19.43 -33.71 -9.49
N ALA A 165 20.16 -34.53 -8.74
CA ALA A 165 21.48 -35.01 -9.13
C ALA A 165 21.32 -36.41 -9.74
N GLU A 166 21.44 -36.50 -11.06
CA GLU A 166 21.67 -37.69 -11.89
C GLU A 166 22.00 -37.13 -13.29
N SER A 167 22.82 -37.71 -14.16
CA SER A 167 23.83 -38.77 -14.15
C SER A 167 24.31 -38.81 -15.60
N ALA A 168 25.58 -38.46 -15.88
CA ALA A 168 26.30 -38.61 -17.18
C ALA A 168 27.54 -37.70 -17.15
N GLN A 169 28.79 -38.09 -17.39
CA GLN A 169 29.48 -39.30 -17.78
C GLN A 169 30.93 -39.11 -17.30
N GLY A 170 31.63 -40.16 -16.86
CA GLY A 170 33.08 -40.09 -16.64
C GLY A 170 33.56 -41.07 -15.59
N ALA A 171 33.90 -42.28 -16.05
CA ALA A 171 34.45 -43.35 -15.24
C ALA A 171 35.68 -42.93 -14.45
N GLN A 172 35.67 -43.13 -13.12
CA GLN A 172 36.80 -43.67 -12.38
C GLN A 172 36.28 -44.52 -11.22
N THR A 173 36.53 -45.82 -11.34
CA THR A 173 36.50 -46.81 -10.28
C THR A 173 37.67 -46.54 -9.33
N VAL A 174 37.40 -46.02 -8.14
CA VAL A 174 38.30 -46.20 -6.98
C VAL A 174 37.41 -46.45 -5.76
N SER A 175 37.45 -47.69 -5.28
CA SER A 175 36.98 -48.09 -3.96
C SER A 175 37.77 -47.32 -2.89
N GLY A 176 37.23 -46.17 -2.47
CA GLY A 176 37.77 -45.33 -1.41
C GLY A 176 37.30 -45.77 -0.03
N ASN A 177 37.65 -46.99 0.37
CA ASN A 177 37.52 -47.47 1.76
C ASN A 177 38.60 -46.82 2.65
N SER A 178 38.58 -45.49 2.79
CA SER A 178 39.51 -44.78 3.67
C SER A 178 39.05 -43.34 3.95
N LEU A 179 38.08 -43.18 4.86
CA LEU A 179 37.79 -41.88 5.48
C LEU A 179 37.59 -41.95 7.00
N PHE A 180 37.81 -43.10 7.64
CA PHE A 180 37.85 -43.20 9.09
C PHE A 180 39.26 -43.64 9.52
N PRO A 181 40.01 -42.80 10.25
CA PRO A 181 41.23 -43.25 10.91
C PRO A 181 40.84 -44.28 11.98
N SER A 182 41.03 -45.56 11.68
CA SER A 182 40.95 -46.62 12.68
C SER A 182 42.13 -46.51 13.63
N LYS A 183 41.99 -45.70 14.68
CA LYS A 183 42.89 -45.75 15.83
C LYS A 183 42.40 -46.89 16.73
N SER A 184 43.04 -48.04 16.58
CA SER A 184 42.90 -49.16 17.51
C SER A 184 43.53 -48.79 18.85
N SER A 185 42.70 -48.53 19.86
CA SER A 185 43.10 -48.61 21.26
C SER A 185 41.99 -49.31 22.05
N THR A 186 42.21 -50.60 22.23
CA THR A 186 42.06 -51.36 23.48
C THR A 186 40.85 -51.07 24.38
N THR A 187 39.98 -52.09 24.53
CA THR A 187 39.16 -52.37 25.72
C THR A 187 38.26 -51.24 26.23
N SER A 188 37.00 -51.24 25.78
CA SER A 188 35.79 -50.85 26.55
C SER A 188 34.56 -51.17 25.69
N GLY A 189 33.62 -51.97 26.21
CA GLY A 189 32.48 -52.48 25.45
C GLY A 189 31.46 -51.44 24.99
N ASP A 190 30.85 -51.69 23.83
CA ASP A 190 29.43 -51.48 23.47
C ASP A 190 28.69 -50.23 23.99
N THR A 191 29.31 -49.05 23.98
CA THR A 191 28.63 -47.79 24.36
C THR A 191 28.33 -46.88 23.16
N SER A 192 28.96 -47.08 22.00
CA SER A 192 28.80 -46.22 20.81
C SER A 192 27.63 -46.63 19.90
N LEU A 193 27.34 -47.93 19.77
CA LEU A 193 26.17 -48.45 19.05
C LEU A 193 24.83 -47.88 19.55
N PRO A 194 24.53 -47.86 20.87
CA PRO A 194 23.29 -47.28 21.36
C PRO A 194 23.24 -45.76 21.17
N GLN A 195 24.39 -45.07 21.14
CA GLN A 195 24.44 -43.64 20.82
C GLN A 195 24.16 -43.36 19.34
N THR A 196 24.66 -44.18 18.42
CA THR A 196 24.33 -44.04 16.99
C THR A 196 22.88 -44.39 16.69
N GLU A 197 22.33 -45.41 17.35
CA GLU A 197 20.90 -45.77 17.23
C GLU A 197 20.00 -44.66 17.79
N ALA A 198 20.35 -44.06 18.93
CA ALA A 198 19.63 -42.92 19.49
C ALA A 198 19.68 -41.67 18.58
N LEU A 199 20.82 -41.39 17.94
CA LEU A 199 20.95 -40.28 16.99
C LEU A 199 20.15 -40.53 15.70
N LEU A 200 20.13 -41.76 15.19
CA LEU A 200 19.32 -42.11 14.02
C LEU A 200 17.82 -42.01 14.33
N ALA A 201 17.39 -42.48 15.50
CA ALA A 201 16.00 -42.35 15.96
C ALA A 201 15.59 -40.88 16.10
N HIS A 202 16.46 -40.04 16.67
CA HIS A 202 16.22 -38.60 16.77
C HIS A 202 16.06 -37.94 15.40
N HIS A 203 16.89 -38.32 14.41
CA HIS A 203 16.77 -37.80 13.05
C HIS A 203 15.49 -38.25 12.34
N SER A 204 15.02 -39.48 12.56
CA SER A 204 13.72 -39.91 12.02
C SER A 204 12.57 -39.13 12.67
N ASP A 205 12.62 -38.90 13.99
CA ASP A 205 11.59 -38.13 14.70
C ASP A 205 11.55 -36.67 14.24
N GLU A 206 12.71 -36.05 13.99
CA GLU A 206 12.78 -34.70 13.42
C GLU A 206 12.24 -34.65 11.99
N GLN A 207 12.51 -35.68 11.17
CA GLN A 207 11.98 -35.75 9.81
C GLN A 207 10.46 -35.93 9.81
N ASP A 208 9.92 -36.76 10.69
CA ASP A 208 8.49 -36.94 10.86
C ASP A 208 7.83 -35.64 11.38
N SER A 209 8.49 -34.93 12.29
CA SER A 209 8.03 -33.61 12.76
C SER A 209 8.03 -32.55 11.64
N LEU A 210 9.11 -32.47 10.85
CA LEU A 210 9.22 -31.52 9.73
C LEU A 210 8.20 -31.80 8.64
N THR A 211 7.98 -33.06 8.28
CA THR A 211 6.98 -33.44 7.29
C THR A 211 5.56 -33.14 7.77
N THR A 212 5.27 -33.38 9.05
CA THR A 212 4.00 -33.02 9.68
C THR A 212 3.78 -31.51 9.65
N SER A 213 4.80 -30.72 9.99
CA SER A 213 4.77 -29.26 9.95
C SER A 213 4.54 -28.73 8.52
N LEU A 214 5.22 -29.30 7.51
CA LEU A 214 5.03 -28.90 6.12
C LEU A 214 3.61 -29.20 5.64
N LEU A 215 3.05 -30.33 6.02
CA LEU A 215 1.68 -30.71 5.70
C LEU A 215 0.66 -29.77 6.38
N GLU A 216 0.87 -29.44 7.65
CA GLU A 216 0.04 -28.47 8.38
C GLU A 216 0.11 -27.08 7.75
N MET A 217 1.31 -26.63 7.37
CA MET A 217 1.51 -25.35 6.72
C MET A 217 0.89 -25.32 5.31
N ALA A 218 0.96 -26.42 4.56
CA ALA A 218 0.30 -26.56 3.28
C ALA A 218 -1.24 -26.55 3.42
N LYS A 219 -1.78 -27.18 4.46
CA LYS A 219 -3.22 -27.10 4.80
C LYS A 219 -3.61 -25.67 5.15
N GLN A 220 -2.80 -24.99 5.95
CA GLN A 220 -3.03 -23.59 6.32
C GLN A 220 -2.99 -22.67 5.11
N LEU A 221 -2.00 -22.83 4.22
CA LEU A 221 -1.90 -22.07 2.99
C LEU A 221 -3.11 -22.31 2.07
N LYS A 222 -3.56 -23.57 1.96
CA LYS A 222 -4.78 -23.92 1.20
C LYS A 222 -6.01 -23.26 1.81
N GLN A 223 -6.17 -23.29 3.13
CA GLN A 223 -7.27 -22.63 3.82
C GLN A 223 -7.23 -21.11 3.61
N GLN A 224 -6.04 -20.51 3.65
CA GLN A 224 -5.86 -19.09 3.34
C GLN A 224 -6.22 -18.77 1.88
N SER A 225 -5.88 -19.64 0.93
CA SER A 225 -6.26 -19.47 -0.48
C SER A 225 -7.78 -19.54 -0.68
N VAL A 226 -8.45 -20.49 0.00
CA VAL A 226 -9.92 -20.59 -0.04
C VAL A 226 -10.58 -19.37 0.59
N HIS A 227 -10.07 -18.90 1.74
CA HIS A 227 -10.56 -17.69 2.39
C HIS A 227 -10.35 -16.46 1.50
N PHE A 228 -9.19 -16.32 0.86
CA PHE A 228 -8.93 -15.26 -0.10
C PHE A 228 -9.90 -15.31 -1.29
N GLY A 229 -10.22 -16.51 -1.80
CA GLY A 229 -11.26 -16.67 -2.82
C GLY A 229 -12.64 -16.21 -2.37
N GLN A 230 -13.03 -16.51 -1.13
CA GLN A 230 -14.31 -16.05 -0.55
C GLN A 230 -14.33 -14.54 -0.33
N THR A 231 -13.21 -13.95 0.13
CA THR A 231 -13.07 -12.49 0.27
C THR A 231 -13.17 -11.80 -1.09
N LEU A 232 -12.48 -12.32 -2.12
CA LEU A 232 -12.57 -11.78 -3.48
C LEU A 232 -14.00 -11.82 -4.03
N GLU A 233 -14.77 -12.87 -3.73
CA GLU A 233 -16.16 -12.95 -4.17
C GLU A 233 -17.05 -11.90 -3.47
N GLY A 234 -16.80 -11.64 -2.19
CA GLY A 234 -17.43 -10.53 -1.47
C GLY A 234 -17.01 -9.15 -2.02
N ASP A 235 -15.73 -8.98 -2.31
CA ASP A 235 -15.16 -7.73 -2.82
C ASP A 235 -15.68 -7.42 -4.23
N LYS A 236 -15.92 -8.41 -5.09
CA LYS A 236 -16.56 -8.19 -6.41
C LYS A 236 -17.91 -7.49 -6.30
N GLY A 237 -18.75 -7.88 -5.34
CA GLY A 237 -20.06 -7.24 -5.14
C GLY A 237 -19.94 -5.79 -4.68
N ILE A 238 -18.92 -5.48 -3.88
CA ILE A 238 -18.61 -4.10 -3.47
C ILE A 238 -18.07 -3.31 -4.66
N LEU A 239 -17.20 -3.91 -5.46
CA LEU A 239 -16.60 -3.31 -6.65
C LEU A 239 -17.67 -2.97 -7.68
N ASP A 240 -18.62 -3.88 -7.92
CA ASP A 240 -19.76 -3.64 -8.82
C ASP A 240 -20.67 -2.51 -8.29
N ARG A 241 -20.95 -2.48 -6.98
CA ARG A 241 -21.68 -1.37 -6.36
C ARG A 241 -20.94 -0.05 -6.45
N ALA A 242 -19.62 -0.05 -6.29
CA ALA A 242 -18.77 1.13 -6.43
C ALA A 242 -18.75 1.62 -7.88
N VAL A 243 -18.64 0.72 -8.86
CA VAL A 243 -18.72 1.04 -10.30
C VAL A 243 -20.08 1.62 -10.65
N SER A 244 -21.19 0.99 -10.23
CA SER A 244 -22.54 1.55 -10.42
C SER A 244 -22.71 2.89 -9.70
N GLY A 245 -22.07 3.08 -8.53
CA GLY A 245 -22.08 4.34 -7.80
C GLY A 245 -21.32 5.44 -8.53
N LEU A 246 -20.18 5.11 -9.11
CA LEU A 246 -19.36 6.01 -9.93
C LEU A 246 -20.09 6.36 -11.22
N ASP A 247 -20.70 5.41 -11.92
CA ASP A 247 -21.49 5.64 -13.13
C ASP A 247 -22.69 6.58 -12.84
N LYS A 248 -23.41 6.35 -11.73
CA LYS A 248 -24.46 7.27 -11.27
C LYS A 248 -23.93 8.67 -10.94
N ASN A 249 -22.73 8.75 -10.35
CA ASN A 249 -22.11 10.03 -10.05
C ASN A 249 -21.67 10.75 -11.34
N GLN A 250 -21.11 10.03 -12.30
CA GLN A 250 -20.71 10.54 -13.60
C GLN A 250 -21.92 11.05 -14.39
N LEU A 251 -23.02 10.29 -14.42
CA LEU A 251 -24.29 10.74 -15.00
C LEU A 251 -24.85 11.99 -14.29
N GLY A 252 -24.76 12.05 -12.96
CA GLY A 252 -25.15 13.22 -12.17
C GLY A 252 -24.27 14.44 -12.46
N MET A 253 -22.97 14.23 -12.59
CA MET A 253 -21.99 15.26 -12.91
C MET A 253 -22.12 15.75 -14.35
N ASP A 254 -22.42 14.88 -15.32
CA ASP A 254 -22.70 15.26 -16.70
C ASP A 254 -24.01 16.05 -16.79
N ALA A 255 -25.04 15.65 -16.07
CA ALA A 255 -26.30 16.39 -15.99
C ALA A 255 -26.09 17.78 -15.35
N ALA A 256 -25.30 17.86 -14.28
CA ALA A 256 -24.91 19.11 -13.64
C ALA A 256 -24.02 19.97 -14.57
N SER A 257 -23.07 19.36 -15.28
CA SER A 257 -22.17 20.01 -16.23
C SER A 257 -22.92 20.59 -17.42
N ARG A 258 -23.94 19.89 -17.93
CA ARG A 258 -24.84 20.41 -18.97
C ARG A 258 -25.61 21.64 -18.47
N ARG A 259 -26.16 21.59 -17.25
CA ARG A 259 -26.90 22.72 -16.64
C ARG A 259 -25.97 23.92 -16.35
N MET A 260 -24.78 23.67 -15.81
CA MET A 260 -23.75 24.67 -15.56
C MET A 260 -23.22 25.26 -16.87
N GLY A 261 -23.02 24.43 -17.89
CA GLY A 261 -22.59 24.85 -19.23
C GLY A 261 -23.62 25.71 -19.94
N THR A 262 -24.92 25.43 -19.78
CA THR A 262 -25.99 26.32 -20.28
C THR A 262 -26.01 27.65 -19.54
N LEU A 263 -25.79 27.66 -18.22
CA LEU A 263 -25.69 28.88 -17.45
C LEU A 263 -24.46 29.70 -17.84
N ARG A 264 -23.30 29.05 -18.03
CA ARG A 264 -22.08 29.70 -18.49
C ARG A 264 -22.24 30.35 -19.87
N LYS A 265 -22.93 29.70 -20.81
CA LYS A 265 -23.27 30.32 -22.10
C LYS A 265 -24.21 31.54 -21.93
N MET A 266 -25.14 31.50 -20.97
CA MET A 266 -26.01 32.63 -20.67
C MET A 266 -25.31 33.76 -19.89
N THR A 267 -24.30 33.46 -19.07
CA THR A 267 -23.60 34.45 -18.24
C THR A 267 -22.42 35.10 -18.95
N GLU A 268 -21.71 34.35 -19.79
CA GLU A 268 -20.50 34.82 -20.49
C GLU A 268 -20.82 35.35 -21.90
N GLY A 269 -21.92 34.88 -22.53
CA GLY A 269 -22.30 35.25 -23.90
C GLY A 269 -23.02 36.60 -24.06
N LYS A 270 -23.50 37.21 -22.97
CA LYS A 270 -24.29 38.46 -23.08
C LYS A 270 -23.42 39.68 -23.38
N GLY A 271 -22.13 39.67 -23.03
CA GLY A 271 -21.24 40.82 -23.18
C GLY A 271 -20.91 41.18 -24.64
N TRP A 272 -20.61 40.18 -25.48
CA TRP A 272 -20.24 40.43 -26.88
C TRP A 272 -21.44 40.85 -27.74
N LEU A 273 -22.56 40.13 -27.63
CA LEU A 273 -23.79 40.49 -28.36
C LEU A 273 -24.40 41.81 -27.87
N ALA A 274 -24.31 42.13 -26.58
CA ALA A 274 -24.74 43.42 -26.07
C ALA A 274 -23.87 44.57 -26.59
N ARG A 275 -22.54 44.38 -26.67
CA ARG A 275 -21.62 45.35 -27.29
C ARG A 275 -21.92 45.53 -28.78
N LEU A 276 -22.17 44.45 -29.52
CA LEU A 276 -22.54 44.52 -30.94
C LEU A 276 -23.88 45.26 -31.16
N LYS A 277 -24.89 44.99 -30.33
CA LYS A 277 -26.17 45.71 -30.36
C LYS A 277 -25.99 47.20 -30.04
N LEU A 278 -25.13 47.55 -29.09
CA LEU A 278 -24.80 48.93 -28.76
C LEU A 278 -24.17 49.66 -29.96
N TYR A 279 -23.18 49.04 -30.60
CA TYR A 279 -22.56 49.61 -31.80
C TYR A 279 -23.56 49.78 -32.96
N GLY A 280 -24.47 48.83 -33.16
CA GLY A 280 -25.54 48.95 -34.14
C GLY A 280 -26.48 50.13 -33.88
N MET A 281 -26.86 50.37 -32.61
CA MET A 281 -27.70 51.53 -32.25
C MET A 281 -26.95 52.86 -32.43
N ILE A 282 -25.67 52.92 -32.04
CA ILE A 282 -24.81 54.10 -32.28
C ILE A 282 -24.71 54.40 -33.77
N PHE A 283 -24.48 53.37 -34.60
CA PHE A 283 -24.35 53.52 -36.04
C PHE A 283 -25.67 53.95 -36.70
N GLY A 284 -26.81 53.43 -36.23
CA GLY A 284 -28.13 53.86 -36.69
C GLY A 284 -28.41 55.32 -36.39
N LEU A 285 -28.12 55.78 -35.17
CA LEU A 285 -28.30 57.19 -34.79
C LEU A 285 -27.36 58.10 -35.58
N TRP A 286 -26.14 57.66 -35.82
CA TRP A 286 -25.19 58.36 -36.69
C TRP A 286 -25.71 58.51 -38.13
N LEU A 287 -26.27 57.44 -38.72
CA LEU A 287 -26.89 57.52 -40.05
C LEU A 287 -28.11 58.46 -40.09
N VAL A 288 -28.95 58.46 -39.06
CA VAL A 288 -30.08 59.39 -38.95
C VAL A 288 -29.59 60.84 -38.86
N ALA A 289 -28.56 61.11 -38.06
CA ALA A 289 -27.96 62.44 -37.99
C ALA A 289 -27.34 62.86 -39.33
N PHE A 290 -26.65 61.95 -40.03
CA PHE A 290 -26.11 62.20 -41.36
C PHE A 290 -27.23 62.52 -42.37
N LEU A 291 -28.34 61.77 -42.32
CA LEU A 291 -29.50 62.01 -43.16
C LEU A 291 -30.14 63.37 -42.87
N ILE A 292 -30.29 63.78 -41.60
CA ILE A 292 -30.78 65.13 -41.23
C ILE A 292 -29.85 66.22 -41.74
N VAL A 293 -28.53 66.07 -41.63
CA VAL A 293 -27.57 67.08 -42.09
C VAL A 293 -27.53 67.17 -43.62
N PHE A 294 -27.72 66.07 -44.34
CA PHE A 294 -27.65 66.05 -45.80
C PHE A 294 -29.00 66.38 -46.47
N VAL A 295 -30.10 66.01 -45.83
CA VAL A 295 -31.47 66.26 -46.33
C VAL A 295 -32.03 67.59 -45.80
N GLY A 296 -31.67 68.02 -44.58
CA GLY A 296 -32.09 69.30 -44.01
C GLY A 296 -31.80 70.54 -44.88
N PRO A 297 -30.65 70.63 -45.57
CA PRO A 297 -30.37 71.69 -46.55
C PRO A 297 -31.19 71.55 -47.84
N LYS A 298 -31.59 70.34 -48.22
CA LYS A 298 -32.35 70.05 -49.44
C LYS A 298 -33.86 70.31 -49.32
N ILE A 299 -34.42 70.34 -48.11
CA ILE A 299 -35.85 70.66 -47.86
C ILE A 299 -36.03 72.15 -47.49
N ARG A 300 -34.94 72.93 -47.43
CA ARG A 300 -34.97 74.37 -47.10
C ARG A 300 -34.88 75.31 -48.32
N PHE A 301 -35.06 74.76 -49.52
CA PHE A 301 -35.31 75.48 -50.77
C PHE A 301 -36.58 74.92 -51.41
#